data_AF-A0A558FP04-F1
#
_entry.id   AF-A0A558FP04-F1
#
_cell.length_a   1.000
_cell.length_b   1.000
_cell.length_c   1.000
_cell.angle_alpha   90.00
_cell.angle_beta   90.00
_cell.angle_gamma   90.00
#
_symmetry.space_group_name_H-M   'P 1'
#
loop_
_entity.id
_entity.type
_entity.pdbx_description
1 polymer ?
#
loop_
_entity_poly.entity_id
_entity_poly.type
_entity_poly.pdbx_seq_one_letter_code
_entity_poly.pdbx_strand_id
1 'polypeptide(L)'
;GLSVGGIVSQEMVRSMADNPVIFAMANPDPEITYEDAKEARDDTVIMATGRSDYPNQVNNVLGFPFIFRGALDVRATEINEAMKRAAAEALAELARQDVPDAVVKAYGDHPLQFGADYVIPKPLDPRVLFEVAPAVAQAAMTSGAARERLDMNAYRERLEARLGKSREMMRVVLNKAKSNPKRVALAEGEDEKMIRAAYQMQEEGIAEPILVGETTTILRKAEELGLDFDPTIANPRDGEWDHYVDRLYELRQRKGVTNSEAEELVRRDSNYFASVMVEVGDADAMLTGLTHHYPSALRPPLQIIGTADDADYAAGVYMMTFKNRVVFCADTTVNLDPDEEVLAEITKHTADLARQFNVEPRAALLSYSNFGSVTNEGTRKPRDAAALLQDDPEVDFPVDGEMQADTALVEDILEGTYDFAELDGPANVLVFPNLEAGNIGYK
;
A
#
# COMPACT_ATOMS: atom_id res chain seq x y z
N GLY A 1 -4.57 32.24 -9.03
CA GLY A 1 -3.97 32.24 -10.37
C GLY A 1 -4.38 30.99 -11.11
N LEU A 2 -4.39 31.05 -12.44
CA LEU A 2 -4.35 29.95 -13.42
C LEU A 2 -3.75 30.55 -14.72
N SER A 3 -2.77 31.43 -14.54
CA SER A 3 -2.32 32.39 -15.55
C SER A 3 -0.95 31.97 -16.09
N VAL A 4 -0.13 32.94 -16.55
CA VAL A 4 1.22 32.69 -17.07
C VAL A 4 2.22 32.76 -15.92
N GLY A 5 3.24 31.91 -15.95
CA GLY A 5 4.32 31.92 -14.94
C GLY A 5 5.07 33.24 -14.86
N GLY A 6 5.56 33.59 -13.67
CA GLY A 6 6.42 34.76 -13.43
C GLY A 6 5.75 36.14 -13.56
N ILE A 7 4.42 36.22 -13.55
CA ILE A 7 3.69 37.48 -13.70
C ILE A 7 3.57 38.29 -12.39
N VAL A 8 3.78 37.65 -11.23
CA VAL A 8 3.74 38.29 -9.91
C VAL A 8 5.18 38.47 -9.41
N SER A 9 5.56 39.71 -9.10
CA SER A 9 6.89 40.02 -8.56
C SER A 9 6.89 40.13 -7.04
N GLN A 10 8.06 40.03 -6.41
CA GLN A 10 8.21 40.27 -4.97
C GLN A 10 7.75 41.68 -4.55
N GLU A 11 7.91 42.70 -5.42
CA GLU A 11 7.41 44.05 -5.16
C GLU A 11 5.88 44.10 -5.06
N MET A 12 5.18 43.35 -5.92
CA MET A 12 3.73 43.21 -5.83
C MET A 12 3.32 42.56 -4.50
N VAL A 13 4.04 41.51 -4.06
CA VAL A 13 3.77 40.83 -2.78
C VAL A 13 4.01 41.77 -1.58
N ARG A 14 5.08 42.59 -1.62
CA ARG A 14 5.34 43.62 -0.60
C ARG A 14 4.24 44.66 -0.50
N SER A 15 3.54 44.96 -1.60
CA SER A 15 2.43 45.91 -1.61
C SER A 15 1.11 45.35 -1.06
N MET A 16 1.00 44.04 -0.81
CA MET A 16 -0.20 43.41 -0.28
C MET A 16 -0.42 43.72 1.20
N ALA A 17 -1.63 43.46 1.70
CA ALA A 17 -1.95 43.56 3.12
C ALA A 17 -1.12 42.58 3.97
N ASP A 18 -1.11 42.80 5.29
CA ASP A 18 -0.42 41.94 6.25
C ASP A 18 -0.92 40.49 6.19
N ASN A 19 0.03 39.55 6.29
CA ASN A 19 -0.18 38.10 6.16
C ASN A 19 -0.97 37.69 4.90
N PRO A 20 -0.49 38.01 3.69
CA PRO A 20 -1.25 37.79 2.47
C PRO A 20 -1.44 36.30 2.17
N VAL A 21 -2.62 35.95 1.65
CA VAL A 21 -2.91 34.62 1.10
C VAL A 21 -2.76 34.65 -0.42
N ILE A 22 -1.82 33.86 -0.94
CA ILE A 22 -1.44 33.85 -2.35
C ILE A 22 -1.73 32.47 -2.94
N PHE A 23 -2.53 32.44 -4.01
CA PHE A 23 -2.80 31.23 -4.80
C PHE A 23 -2.09 31.33 -6.16
N ALA A 24 -0.88 30.78 -6.26
CA ALA A 24 -0.08 30.72 -7.48
C ALA A 24 -0.13 29.31 -8.09
N MET A 25 -1.10 29.08 -8.98
CA MET A 25 -1.52 27.74 -9.41
C MET A 25 -1.14 27.41 -10.86
N ALA A 26 -0.43 28.31 -11.56
CA ALA A 26 0.15 27.97 -12.85
C ALA A 26 1.20 26.85 -12.70
N ASN A 27 1.23 25.91 -13.66
CA ASN A 27 2.16 24.78 -13.70
C ASN A 27 2.81 24.70 -15.10
N PRO A 28 4.07 24.26 -15.22
CA PRO A 28 4.99 23.91 -14.13
C PRO A 28 5.57 25.13 -13.41
N ASP A 29 5.57 26.29 -14.07
CA ASP A 29 6.08 27.55 -13.55
C ASP A 29 4.95 28.41 -12.98
N PRO A 30 4.91 28.65 -11.66
CA PRO A 30 3.84 29.41 -11.01
C PRO A 30 3.93 30.91 -11.31
N GLU A 31 2.86 31.64 -11.03
CA GLU A 31 2.84 33.10 -11.18
C GLU A 31 3.94 33.81 -10.36
N ILE A 32 4.35 33.21 -9.24
CA ILE A 32 5.52 33.53 -8.43
C ILE A 32 6.01 32.22 -7.78
N THR A 33 7.32 32.03 -7.63
CA THR A 33 7.87 30.84 -6.97
C THR A 33 7.56 30.85 -5.46
N TYR A 34 7.64 29.68 -4.82
CA TYR A 34 7.37 29.59 -3.39
C TYR A 34 8.37 30.39 -2.56
N GLU A 35 9.64 30.28 -2.95
CA GLU A 35 10.78 30.97 -2.37
C GLU A 35 10.60 32.48 -2.50
N ASP A 36 10.35 32.99 -3.72
CA ASP A 36 10.21 34.43 -3.95
C ASP A 36 9.05 35.03 -3.16
N ALA A 37 7.93 34.31 -3.06
CA ALA A 37 6.78 34.78 -2.30
C ALA A 37 7.08 34.84 -0.80
N LYS A 38 7.76 33.83 -0.25
CA LYS A 38 8.14 33.78 1.17
C LYS A 38 9.25 34.78 1.51
N GLU A 39 10.19 35.04 0.59
CA GLU A 39 11.29 36.00 0.77
C GLU A 39 10.88 37.47 0.54
N ALA A 40 9.71 37.70 -0.08
CA ALA A 40 9.28 39.05 -0.40
C ALA A 40 9.11 39.95 0.84
N ARG A 41 8.72 39.39 2.00
CA ARG A 41 8.38 40.14 3.22
C ARG A 41 8.60 39.31 4.48
N ASP A 42 8.77 39.99 5.62
CA ASP A 42 9.13 39.38 6.90
C ASP A 42 7.94 38.74 7.67
N ASP A 43 6.70 39.17 7.39
CA ASP A 43 5.48 38.60 7.98
C ASP A 43 4.94 37.41 7.16
N THR A 44 3.93 36.71 7.70
CA THR A 44 3.56 35.38 7.22
C THR A 44 2.86 35.40 5.87
N VAL A 45 3.57 35.01 4.81
CA VAL A 45 2.95 34.75 3.50
C VAL A 45 2.37 33.34 3.48
N ILE A 46 1.04 33.23 3.42
CA ILE A 46 0.32 31.96 3.27
C ILE A 46 0.24 31.67 1.78
N MET A 47 1.05 30.74 1.30
CA MET A 47 1.11 30.43 -0.11
C MET A 47 0.52 29.06 -0.39
N ALA A 48 -0.29 28.98 -1.44
CA ALA A 48 -0.84 27.77 -2.01
C ALA A 48 -0.47 27.70 -3.49
N THR A 49 -0.12 26.50 -3.95
CA THR A 49 0.40 26.27 -5.31
C THR A 49 -0.13 24.98 -5.94
N GLY A 50 -0.07 24.85 -7.27
CA GLY A 50 -0.40 23.61 -7.97
C GLY A 50 0.67 22.52 -7.85
N ARG A 51 1.84 22.89 -7.33
CA ARG A 51 3.01 22.02 -7.16
C ARG A 51 2.88 21.09 -5.94
N SER A 52 3.34 19.85 -6.06
CA SER A 52 3.22 18.82 -5.01
C SER A 52 4.34 18.87 -3.96
N ASP A 53 5.44 19.54 -4.28
CA ASP A 53 6.64 19.67 -3.46
C ASP A 53 6.55 20.74 -2.37
N TYR A 54 5.44 21.52 -2.33
CA TYR A 54 5.26 22.61 -1.37
C TYR A 54 4.02 22.45 -0.47
N PRO A 55 3.99 23.16 0.68
CA PRO A 55 2.79 23.31 1.51
C PRO A 55 1.57 23.84 0.75
N ASN A 56 0.38 23.56 1.28
CA ASN A 56 -0.90 24.02 0.74
C ASN A 56 -1.11 23.73 -0.76
N GLN A 57 -0.72 22.54 -1.21
CA GLN A 57 -0.97 22.10 -2.58
C GLN A 57 -2.47 22.19 -2.91
N VAL A 58 -2.81 22.95 -3.96
CA VAL A 58 -4.14 23.00 -4.55
C VAL A 58 -4.20 21.94 -5.64
N ASN A 59 -4.97 20.88 -5.40
CA ASN A 59 -5.10 19.77 -6.35
C ASN A 59 -6.57 19.43 -6.61
N ASN A 60 -6.91 19.23 -7.89
CA ASN A 60 -8.26 18.85 -8.33
C ASN A 60 -8.73 17.52 -7.71
N VAL A 61 -7.82 16.66 -7.25
CA VAL A 61 -8.12 15.41 -6.51
C VAL A 61 -8.96 15.66 -5.25
N LEU A 62 -8.82 16.83 -4.60
CA LEU A 62 -9.62 17.20 -3.43
C LEU A 62 -11.06 17.60 -3.78
N GLY A 63 -11.33 17.91 -5.06
CA GLY A 63 -12.64 18.39 -5.51
C GLY A 63 -13.36 17.39 -6.40
N PHE A 64 -12.80 17.08 -7.56
CA PHE A 64 -13.51 16.38 -8.64
C PHE A 64 -14.17 15.07 -8.19
N PRO A 65 -13.46 14.09 -7.60
CA PRO A 65 -14.06 12.79 -7.27
C PRO A 65 -15.29 12.94 -6.36
N PHE A 66 -15.22 13.86 -5.40
CA PHE A 66 -16.21 13.97 -4.32
C PHE A 66 -17.38 14.88 -4.68
N ILE A 67 -17.12 15.97 -5.42
CA ILE A 67 -18.17 16.80 -6.02
C ILE A 67 -19.02 15.94 -6.98
N PHE A 68 -18.38 15.16 -7.86
CA PHE A 68 -19.10 14.25 -8.75
C PHE A 68 -19.82 13.16 -7.97
N ARG A 69 -19.20 12.56 -6.95
CA ARG A 69 -19.86 11.51 -6.15
C ARG A 69 -21.15 12.00 -5.50
N GLY A 70 -21.09 13.13 -4.79
CA GLY A 70 -22.26 13.73 -4.14
C GLY A 70 -23.35 14.12 -5.13
N ALA A 71 -22.97 14.75 -6.26
CA ALA A 71 -23.89 15.12 -7.31
C ALA A 71 -24.57 13.91 -7.99
N LEU A 72 -23.80 12.87 -8.30
CA LEU A 72 -24.28 11.67 -8.98
C LEU A 72 -25.20 10.84 -8.08
N ASP A 73 -24.89 10.73 -6.78
CA ASP A 73 -25.71 9.95 -5.85
C ASP A 73 -27.12 10.54 -5.65
N VAL A 74 -27.28 11.86 -5.77
CA VAL A 74 -28.59 12.53 -5.75
C VAL A 74 -29.16 12.78 -7.15
N ARG A 75 -28.48 12.29 -8.19
CA ARG A 75 -28.79 12.47 -9.61
C ARG A 75 -29.01 13.94 -9.99
N ALA A 76 -28.15 14.82 -9.50
CA ALA A 76 -28.23 16.25 -9.77
C ALA A 76 -28.31 16.53 -11.27
N THR A 77 -29.10 17.53 -11.68
CA THR A 77 -29.21 17.96 -13.09
C THR A 77 -28.03 18.81 -13.54
N GLU A 78 -27.32 19.42 -12.60
CA GLU A 78 -26.18 20.30 -12.82
C GLU A 78 -25.24 20.32 -11.60
N ILE A 79 -24.05 20.89 -11.77
CA ILE A 79 -23.16 21.29 -10.67
C ILE A 79 -23.25 22.82 -10.55
N ASN A 80 -23.90 23.32 -9.49
CA ASN A 80 -24.12 24.76 -9.29
C ASN A 80 -23.22 25.38 -8.22
N GLU A 81 -23.30 26.71 -8.06
CA GLU A 81 -22.45 27.45 -7.12
C GLU A 81 -22.67 27.03 -5.65
N ALA A 82 -23.89 26.64 -5.26
CA ALA A 82 -24.15 26.16 -3.91
C ALA A 82 -23.36 24.87 -3.61
N MET A 83 -23.26 23.96 -4.59
CA MET A 83 -22.47 22.73 -4.47
C MET A 83 -20.96 23.03 -4.39
N LYS A 84 -20.45 23.93 -5.24
CA LYS A 84 -19.03 24.34 -5.21
C LYS A 84 -18.66 24.98 -3.88
N ARG A 85 -19.52 25.88 -3.38
CA ARG A 85 -19.34 26.52 -2.07
C ARG A 85 -19.34 25.49 -0.94
N ALA A 86 -20.31 24.57 -0.94
CA ALA A 86 -20.38 23.51 0.07
C ALA A 86 -19.13 22.61 0.07
N ALA A 87 -18.57 22.29 -1.11
CA ALA A 87 -17.32 21.55 -1.20
C ALA A 87 -16.13 22.33 -0.63
N ALA A 88 -16.01 23.63 -0.96
CA ALA A 88 -14.95 24.48 -0.44
C ALA A 88 -15.05 24.66 1.09
N GLU A 89 -16.25 24.85 1.62
CA GLU A 89 -16.50 24.95 3.06
C GLU A 89 -16.18 23.62 3.77
N ALA A 90 -16.59 22.47 3.21
CA ALA A 90 -16.28 21.16 3.77
C ALA A 90 -14.76 20.90 3.84
N LEU A 91 -14.01 21.26 2.79
CA LEU A 91 -12.55 21.16 2.80
C LEU A 91 -11.91 22.09 3.84
N ALA A 92 -12.41 23.32 3.97
CA ALA A 92 -11.89 24.30 4.92
C ALA A 92 -12.15 23.87 6.38
N GLU A 93 -13.33 23.33 6.67
CA GLU A 93 -13.63 22.78 8.00
C GLU A 93 -12.80 21.52 8.28
N LEU A 94 -12.65 20.63 7.31
CA LEU A 94 -11.82 19.44 7.46
C LEU A 94 -10.35 19.77 7.77
N ALA A 95 -9.79 20.82 7.16
CA ALA A 95 -8.43 21.27 7.42
C ALA A 95 -8.21 21.74 8.87
N ARG A 96 -9.28 22.13 9.58
CA ARG A 96 -9.25 22.59 10.97
C ARG A 96 -9.43 21.47 11.99
N GLN A 97 -9.78 20.27 11.53
CA GLN A 97 -9.91 19.10 12.39
C GLN A 97 -8.55 18.44 12.61
N ASP A 98 -8.42 17.72 13.73
CA ASP A 98 -7.25 16.90 14.01
C ASP A 98 -7.04 15.89 12.90
N VAL A 99 -5.81 15.77 12.41
CA VAL A 99 -5.47 14.88 11.30
C VAL A 99 -5.15 13.49 11.85
N PRO A 100 -5.80 12.40 11.36
CA PRO A 100 -5.51 11.04 11.81
C PRO A 100 -4.04 10.67 11.62
N ASP A 101 -3.47 9.92 12.56
CA ASP A 101 -2.07 9.50 12.53
C ASP A 101 -1.70 8.75 11.24
N ALA A 102 -2.62 7.96 10.68
CA ALA A 102 -2.43 7.27 9.41
C ALA A 102 -2.17 8.24 8.23
N VAL A 103 -2.79 9.43 8.26
CA VAL A 103 -2.58 10.48 7.25
C VAL A 103 -1.28 11.23 7.53
N VAL A 104 -0.94 11.49 8.80
CA VAL A 104 0.35 12.09 9.17
C VAL A 104 1.50 11.21 8.69
N LYS A 105 1.51 9.93 9.08
CA LYS A 105 2.53 8.94 8.70
C LYS A 105 2.72 8.78 7.19
N ALA A 106 1.64 8.94 6.41
CA ALA A 106 1.71 8.83 4.94
C ALA A 106 2.40 10.04 4.26
N TYR A 107 2.58 11.16 4.95
CA TYR A 107 3.18 12.39 4.43
C TYR A 107 4.40 12.86 5.24
N GLY A 108 4.97 11.96 6.06
CA GLY A 108 6.13 12.19 6.92
C GLY A 108 5.77 12.50 8.38
N ASP A 109 6.73 12.37 9.29
CA ASP A 109 6.51 12.51 10.75
C ASP A 109 6.37 13.96 11.26
N HIS A 110 5.96 14.89 10.38
CA HIS A 110 5.71 16.28 10.77
C HIS A 110 4.24 16.47 11.17
N PRO A 111 3.95 17.13 12.30
CA PRO A 111 2.59 17.36 12.74
C PRO A 111 1.82 18.20 11.70
N LEU A 112 0.73 17.66 11.18
CA LEU A 112 -0.19 18.37 10.29
C LEU A 112 -1.22 19.11 11.14
N GLN A 113 -0.97 20.38 11.43
CA GLN A 113 -1.85 21.24 12.21
C GLN A 113 -2.28 22.45 11.38
N PHE A 114 -3.54 22.86 11.52
CA PHE A 114 -4.07 24.03 10.83
C PHE A 114 -3.20 25.28 11.08
N GLY A 115 -2.69 25.88 10.00
CA GLY A 115 -1.74 26.98 10.09
C GLY A 115 -1.27 27.45 8.72
N ALA A 116 -0.30 28.37 8.69
CA ALA A 116 0.15 29.01 7.45
C ALA A 116 0.62 28.02 6.36
N ASP A 117 1.15 26.87 6.77
CA ASP A 117 1.65 25.81 5.88
C ASP A 117 0.68 24.61 5.78
N TYR A 118 -0.51 24.71 6.38
CA TYR A 118 -1.58 23.72 6.27
C TYR A 118 -2.96 24.37 6.40
N VAL A 119 -3.45 24.92 5.29
CA VAL A 119 -4.82 25.49 5.15
C VAL A 119 -5.73 24.65 4.25
N ILE A 120 -5.19 23.61 3.61
CA ILE A 120 -5.90 22.71 2.70
C ILE A 120 -5.59 21.27 3.11
N PRO A 121 -6.60 20.36 3.23
CA PRO A 121 -6.35 18.97 3.57
C PRO A 121 -5.43 18.30 2.54
N LYS A 122 -4.69 17.28 2.95
CA LYS A 122 -3.86 16.53 2.01
C LYS A 122 -4.75 15.79 0.98
N PRO A 123 -4.37 15.72 -0.31
CA PRO A 123 -5.18 15.05 -1.36
C PRO A 123 -5.59 13.61 -1.07
N LEU A 124 -4.88 12.94 -0.15
CA LEU A 124 -5.07 11.53 0.17
C LEU A 124 -5.75 11.30 1.53
N ASP A 125 -6.23 12.36 2.19
CA ASP A 125 -7.01 12.24 3.42
C ASP A 125 -8.36 11.54 3.12
N PRO A 126 -8.64 10.36 3.71
CA PRO A 126 -9.86 9.60 3.44
C PRO A 126 -11.13 10.34 3.86
N ARG A 127 -11.02 11.25 4.82
CA ARG A 127 -12.15 12.04 5.35
C ARG A 127 -12.73 12.98 4.31
N VAL A 128 -11.97 13.35 3.28
CA VAL A 128 -12.44 14.25 2.22
C VAL A 128 -13.67 13.68 1.52
N LEU A 129 -13.77 12.35 1.32
CA LEU A 129 -14.99 11.75 0.75
C LEU A 129 -16.19 11.98 1.67
N PHE A 130 -16.02 11.71 2.97
CA PHE A 130 -17.09 11.73 3.97
C PHE A 130 -17.57 13.13 4.31
N GLU A 131 -16.74 14.14 4.10
CA GLU A 131 -17.12 15.54 4.28
C GLU A 131 -17.67 16.15 2.99
N VAL A 132 -16.93 16.05 1.88
CA VAL A 132 -17.26 16.77 0.64
C VAL A 132 -18.46 16.17 -0.07
N ALA A 133 -18.53 14.83 -0.24
CA ALA A 133 -19.62 14.24 -1.02
C ALA A 133 -20.99 14.43 -0.32
N PRO A 134 -21.13 14.23 1.01
CA PRO A 134 -22.34 14.57 1.73
C PRO A 134 -22.69 16.05 1.70
N ALA A 135 -21.72 16.95 1.87
CA ALA A 135 -21.97 18.40 1.79
C ALA A 135 -22.52 18.80 0.40
N VAL A 136 -21.94 18.25 -0.67
CA VAL A 136 -22.37 18.49 -2.05
C VAL A 136 -23.75 17.89 -2.32
N ALA A 137 -24.01 16.66 -1.87
CA ALA A 137 -25.32 16.02 -2.00
C ALA A 137 -26.41 16.83 -1.29
N GLN A 138 -26.13 17.30 -0.07
CA GLN A 138 -27.04 18.16 0.70
C GLN A 138 -27.27 19.49 -0.02
N ALA A 139 -26.22 20.13 -0.52
CA ALA A 139 -26.32 21.39 -1.28
C ALA A 139 -27.12 21.23 -2.57
N ALA A 140 -26.97 20.11 -3.28
CA ALA A 140 -27.76 19.79 -4.46
C ALA A 140 -29.25 19.58 -4.11
N MET A 141 -29.55 18.93 -2.98
CA MET A 141 -30.94 18.78 -2.50
C MET A 141 -31.55 20.12 -2.08
N THR A 142 -30.81 20.95 -1.36
CA THR A 142 -31.28 22.27 -0.90
C THR A 142 -31.45 23.26 -2.04
N SER A 143 -30.56 23.24 -3.04
CA SER A 143 -30.63 24.12 -4.21
C SER A 143 -31.68 23.69 -5.25
N GLY A 144 -32.28 22.51 -5.09
CA GLY A 144 -33.29 21.98 -6.01
C GLY A 144 -32.71 21.30 -7.26
N ALA A 145 -31.38 21.18 -7.37
CA ALA A 145 -30.72 20.50 -8.47
C ALA A 145 -30.84 18.96 -8.39
N ALA A 146 -31.06 18.39 -7.19
CA ALA A 146 -31.19 16.96 -6.98
C ALA A 146 -32.53 16.39 -7.50
N ARG A 147 -32.47 15.23 -8.16
CA ARG A 147 -33.67 14.47 -8.57
C ARG A 147 -34.02 13.33 -7.61
N GLU A 148 -33.06 12.92 -6.77
CA GLU A 148 -33.24 11.91 -5.74
C GLU A 148 -32.94 12.53 -4.36
N ARG A 149 -33.75 12.19 -3.35
CA ARG A 149 -33.52 12.61 -1.98
C ARG A 149 -32.93 11.45 -1.18
N LEU A 150 -31.88 11.73 -0.43
CA LEU A 150 -31.20 10.77 0.42
C LEU A 150 -31.38 11.14 1.89
N ASP A 151 -31.50 10.13 2.74
CA ASP A 151 -31.24 10.30 4.16
C ASP A 151 -29.73 10.47 4.36
N MET A 152 -29.32 11.58 4.97
CA MET A 152 -27.91 11.94 5.05
C MET A 152 -27.11 11.04 5.99
N ASN A 153 -27.73 10.45 7.00
CA ASN A 153 -27.05 9.54 7.93
C ASN A 153 -26.81 8.20 7.23
N ALA A 154 -27.84 7.61 6.64
CA ALA A 154 -27.72 6.38 5.86
C ALA A 154 -26.84 6.54 4.60
N TYR A 155 -26.73 7.76 4.06
CA TYR A 155 -25.82 8.04 2.95
C TYR A 155 -24.36 8.02 3.39
N ARG A 156 -24.03 8.61 4.56
CA ARG A 156 -22.68 8.55 5.13
C ARG A 156 -22.24 7.11 5.39
N GLU A 157 -23.06 6.33 6.08
CA GLU A 157 -22.80 4.89 6.33
C GLU A 157 -22.55 4.11 5.03
N ARG A 158 -23.29 4.43 3.97
CA ARG A 158 -23.12 3.79 2.66
C ARG A 158 -21.83 4.22 1.95
N LEU A 159 -21.41 5.47 2.10
CA LEU A 159 -20.14 5.95 1.56
C LEU A 159 -18.97 5.28 2.28
N GLU A 160 -19.05 5.15 3.61
CA GLU A 160 -18.10 4.39 4.44
C GLU A 160 -18.00 2.94 3.96
N ALA A 161 -19.13 2.27 3.74
CA ALA A 161 -19.16 0.91 3.21
C ALA A 161 -18.67 0.77 1.75
N ARG A 162 -18.79 1.84 0.93
CA ARG A 162 -18.42 1.84 -0.50
C ARG A 162 -16.94 2.06 -0.75
N LEU A 163 -16.25 2.79 0.12
CA LEU A 163 -14.82 3.03 -0.03
C LEU A 163 -14.05 1.71 -0.02
N GLY A 164 -14.62 0.68 0.64
CA GLY A 164 -14.19 -0.71 0.59
C GLY A 164 -12.75 -0.81 1.03
N LYS A 165 -12.50 -1.22 2.28
CA LYS A 165 -11.17 -1.22 2.93
C LYS A 165 -10.00 -1.55 1.99
N SER A 166 -10.16 -2.41 0.98
CA SER A 166 -9.17 -2.71 -0.07
C SER A 166 -8.61 -1.50 -0.80
N ARG A 167 -9.45 -0.55 -1.24
CA ARG A 167 -8.99 0.62 -2.02
C ARG A 167 -8.24 1.62 -1.13
N GLU A 168 -8.67 1.79 0.11
CA GLU A 168 -7.96 2.59 1.10
C GLU A 168 -6.59 1.99 1.40
N MET A 169 -6.54 0.67 1.64
CA MET A 169 -5.31 -0.06 1.95
C MET A 169 -4.31 0.00 0.79
N MET A 170 -4.76 -0.28 -0.44
CA MET A 170 -3.91 -0.16 -1.62
C MET A 170 -3.41 1.28 -1.82
N ARG A 171 -4.22 2.29 -1.49
CA ARG A 171 -3.80 3.71 -1.57
C ARG A 171 -2.69 4.01 -0.56
N VAL A 172 -2.78 3.50 0.67
CA VAL A 172 -1.71 3.65 1.68
C VAL A 172 -0.40 3.03 1.18
N VAL A 173 -0.44 1.81 0.63
CA VAL A 173 0.73 1.15 0.04
C VAL A 173 1.34 1.96 -1.09
N LEU A 174 0.52 2.40 -2.05
CA LEU A 174 0.99 3.19 -3.20
C LEU A 174 1.61 4.51 -2.76
N ASN A 175 1.04 5.20 -1.78
CA ASN A 175 1.59 6.46 -1.28
C ASN A 175 2.94 6.26 -0.58
N LYS A 176 3.06 5.20 0.23
CA LYS A 176 4.33 4.85 0.89
C LYS A 176 5.41 4.56 -0.15
N ALA A 177 5.09 3.80 -1.20
CA ALA A 177 6.00 3.54 -2.30
C ALA A 177 6.43 4.84 -3.02
N LYS A 178 5.48 5.73 -3.35
CA LYS A 178 5.77 7.03 -3.99
C LYS A 178 6.63 7.97 -3.14
N SER A 179 6.54 7.89 -1.82
CA SER A 179 7.33 8.74 -0.91
C SER A 179 8.82 8.38 -0.85
N ASN A 180 9.16 7.13 -1.19
CA ASN A 180 10.53 6.62 -1.20
C ASN A 180 10.65 5.56 -2.30
N PRO A 181 10.64 5.98 -3.60
CA PRO A 181 10.67 5.05 -4.71
C PRO A 181 11.89 4.13 -4.63
N LYS A 182 11.66 2.84 -4.84
CA LYS A 182 12.68 1.79 -4.78
C LYS A 182 13.03 1.28 -6.17
N ARG A 183 14.26 0.81 -6.35
CA ARG A 183 14.70 0.09 -7.55
C ARG A 183 14.14 -1.32 -7.52
N VAL A 184 13.25 -1.64 -8.46
CA VAL A 184 12.53 -2.92 -8.48
C VAL A 184 12.92 -3.73 -9.71
N ALA A 185 13.64 -4.84 -9.51
CA ALA A 185 14.01 -5.78 -10.55
C ALA A 185 12.78 -6.61 -10.98
N LEU A 186 12.38 -6.48 -12.23
CA LEU A 186 11.31 -7.25 -12.86
C LEU A 186 11.93 -8.43 -13.61
N ALA A 187 11.93 -9.61 -12.98
CA ALA A 187 12.64 -10.79 -13.47
C ALA A 187 12.12 -11.29 -14.83
N GLU A 188 10.85 -11.06 -15.14
CA GLU A 188 10.22 -11.44 -16.41
C GLU A 188 10.07 -10.21 -17.31
N GLY A 189 11.14 -9.41 -17.43
CA GLY A 189 11.12 -8.09 -18.07
C GLY A 189 10.78 -8.10 -19.56
N GLU A 190 10.83 -9.25 -20.22
CA GLU A 190 10.37 -9.41 -21.60
C GLU A 190 8.86 -9.60 -21.72
N ASP A 191 8.11 -9.87 -20.64
CA ASP A 191 6.65 -10.06 -20.72
C ASP A 191 5.92 -8.72 -20.89
N GLU A 192 4.89 -8.68 -21.76
CA GLU A 192 4.13 -7.45 -22.04
C GLU A 192 3.45 -6.87 -20.79
N LYS A 193 3.03 -7.71 -19.83
CA LYS A 193 2.43 -7.24 -18.59
C LYS A 193 3.47 -6.59 -17.68
N MET A 194 4.69 -7.14 -17.63
CA MET A 194 5.79 -6.51 -16.88
C MET A 194 6.21 -5.19 -17.50
N ILE A 195 6.31 -5.11 -18.83
CA ILE A 195 6.66 -3.85 -19.52
C ILE A 195 5.60 -2.77 -19.26
N ARG A 196 4.31 -3.12 -19.33
CA ARG A 196 3.22 -2.19 -18.98
C ARG A 196 3.27 -1.77 -17.50
N ALA A 197 3.58 -2.70 -16.60
CA ALA A 197 3.70 -2.40 -15.18
C ALA A 197 4.90 -1.47 -14.91
N ALA A 198 6.04 -1.69 -15.55
CA ALA A 198 7.21 -0.82 -15.47
C ALA A 198 6.88 0.60 -15.95
N TYR A 199 6.23 0.74 -17.10
CA TYR A 199 5.77 2.03 -17.60
C TYR A 199 4.90 2.76 -16.56
N GLN A 200 3.89 2.08 -16.00
CA GLN A 200 3.02 2.67 -14.98
C GLN A 200 3.76 3.03 -13.69
N MET A 201 4.67 2.17 -13.23
CA MET A 201 5.48 2.44 -12.04
C MET A 201 6.31 3.71 -12.19
N GLN A 202 6.91 3.91 -13.36
CA GLN A 202 7.72 5.08 -13.67
C GLN A 202 6.87 6.33 -13.90
N GLU A 203 5.80 6.25 -14.69
CA GLU A 203 4.88 7.37 -14.96
C GLU A 203 4.27 7.91 -13.67
N GLU A 204 3.87 7.01 -12.77
CA GLU A 204 3.23 7.36 -11.51
C GLU A 204 4.21 7.67 -10.37
N GLY A 205 5.52 7.51 -10.58
CA GLY A 205 6.56 7.71 -9.56
C GLY A 205 6.49 6.72 -8.40
N ILE A 206 5.98 5.50 -8.62
CA ILE A 206 5.81 4.47 -7.59
C ILE A 206 7.14 3.81 -7.24
N ALA A 207 7.96 3.53 -8.26
CA ALA A 207 9.21 2.79 -8.17
C ALA A 207 10.09 3.10 -9.39
N GLU A 208 11.35 2.68 -9.33
CA GLU A 208 12.31 2.70 -10.43
C GLU A 208 12.45 1.27 -10.99
N PRO A 209 11.66 0.88 -12.00
CA PRO A 209 11.67 -0.49 -12.49
C PRO A 209 12.91 -0.80 -13.33
N ILE A 210 13.51 -1.98 -13.10
CA ILE A 210 14.61 -2.53 -13.89
C ILE A 210 14.09 -3.79 -14.59
N LEU A 211 13.91 -3.74 -15.91
CA LEU A 211 13.46 -4.88 -16.69
C LEU A 211 14.64 -5.83 -16.95
N VAL A 212 14.55 -7.07 -16.45
CA VAL A 212 15.57 -8.10 -16.69
C VAL A 212 15.23 -8.86 -17.97
N GLY A 213 16.11 -8.82 -18.96
CA GLY A 213 15.89 -9.51 -20.23
C GLY A 213 16.67 -8.90 -21.40
N GLU A 214 16.42 -9.41 -22.60
CA GLU A 214 17.14 -9.00 -23.80
C GLU A 214 16.70 -7.60 -24.30
N THR A 215 17.66 -6.68 -24.42
CA THR A 215 17.41 -5.25 -24.68
C THR A 215 16.60 -5.01 -25.95
N THR A 216 16.93 -5.67 -27.06
CA THR A 216 16.21 -5.43 -28.32
C THR A 216 14.78 -5.96 -28.28
N THR A 217 14.55 -7.07 -27.58
CA THR A 217 13.21 -7.63 -27.35
C THR A 217 12.33 -6.70 -26.50
N ILE A 218 12.87 -6.16 -25.41
CA ILE A 218 12.12 -5.25 -24.52
C ILE A 218 11.74 -3.96 -25.26
N LEU A 219 12.71 -3.30 -25.91
CA LEU A 219 12.47 -2.05 -26.62
C LEU A 219 11.46 -2.22 -27.76
N ARG A 220 11.57 -3.29 -28.55
CA ARG A 220 10.59 -3.61 -29.60
C ARG A 220 9.18 -3.80 -29.03
N LYS A 221 9.04 -4.52 -27.92
CA LYS A 221 7.73 -4.74 -27.27
C LYS A 221 7.16 -3.44 -26.71
N ALA A 222 7.99 -2.58 -26.10
CA ALA A 222 7.56 -1.27 -25.62
C ALA A 222 7.01 -0.40 -26.77
N GLU A 223 7.70 -0.39 -27.92
CA GLU A 223 7.26 0.30 -29.14
C GLU A 223 5.94 -0.28 -29.69
N GLU A 224 5.83 -1.61 -29.80
CA GLU A 224 4.60 -2.30 -30.25
C GLU A 224 3.39 -2.01 -29.33
N LEU A 225 3.64 -1.82 -28.04
CA LEU A 225 2.63 -1.45 -27.05
C LEU A 225 2.27 0.04 -27.07
N GLY A 226 3.03 0.87 -27.79
CA GLY A 226 2.84 2.32 -27.86
C GLY A 226 3.17 3.05 -26.56
N LEU A 227 4.12 2.54 -25.79
CA LEU A 227 4.53 3.12 -24.50
C LEU A 227 5.68 4.10 -24.74
N ASP A 228 5.51 5.35 -24.29
CA ASP A 228 6.51 6.41 -24.43
C ASP A 228 7.33 6.54 -23.13
N PHE A 229 8.35 5.69 -22.99
CA PHE A 229 9.30 5.76 -21.87
C PHE A 229 10.65 5.12 -22.23
N ASP A 230 11.68 5.52 -21.49
CA ASP A 230 13.03 4.95 -21.60
C ASP A 230 13.25 3.96 -20.43
N PRO A 231 13.02 2.64 -20.63
CA PRO A 231 13.14 1.66 -19.58
C PRO A 231 14.60 1.44 -19.17
N THR A 232 14.83 1.30 -17.86
CA THR A 232 16.10 0.75 -17.38
C THR A 232 16.10 -0.76 -17.61
N ILE A 233 17.07 -1.27 -18.37
CA ILE A 233 17.16 -2.67 -18.75
C ILE A 233 18.47 -3.27 -18.22
N ALA A 234 18.37 -4.44 -17.59
CA ALA A 234 19.52 -5.25 -17.23
C ALA A 234 19.48 -6.55 -18.03
N ASN A 235 20.38 -6.68 -19.00
CA ASN A 235 20.42 -7.86 -19.86
C ASN A 235 21.50 -8.85 -19.38
N PRO A 236 21.12 -10.07 -18.95
CA PRO A 236 22.06 -11.06 -18.42
C PRO A 236 23.11 -11.56 -19.42
N ARG A 237 22.94 -11.29 -20.73
CA ARG A 237 23.77 -11.90 -21.79
C ARG A 237 24.86 -11.01 -22.37
N ASP A 238 24.75 -9.69 -22.22
CA ASP A 238 25.61 -8.71 -22.89
C ASP A 238 26.25 -7.69 -21.92
N GLY A 239 26.08 -7.88 -20.60
CA GLY A 239 26.74 -7.07 -19.56
C GLY A 239 27.91 -7.76 -18.86
N GLU A 240 28.66 -6.98 -18.06
CA GLU A 240 29.79 -7.46 -17.24
C GLU A 240 29.29 -7.96 -15.87
N TRP A 241 28.81 -9.20 -15.83
CA TRP A 241 28.17 -9.80 -14.65
C TRP A 241 29.06 -10.76 -13.86
N ASP A 242 30.37 -10.72 -14.04
CA ASP A 242 31.29 -11.64 -13.37
C ASP A 242 31.19 -11.53 -11.83
N HIS A 243 30.99 -10.31 -11.33
CA HIS A 243 30.75 -10.08 -9.90
C HIS A 243 29.44 -10.73 -9.38
N TYR A 244 28.41 -10.89 -10.22
CA TYR A 244 27.19 -11.63 -9.86
C TYR A 244 27.47 -13.13 -9.80
N VAL A 245 28.25 -13.63 -10.77
CA VAL A 245 28.66 -15.05 -10.82
C VAL A 245 29.49 -15.40 -9.59
N ASP A 246 30.47 -14.56 -9.25
CA ASP A 246 31.31 -14.72 -8.07
C ASP A 246 30.47 -14.71 -6.79
N ARG A 247 29.53 -13.76 -6.66
CA ARG A 247 28.66 -13.68 -5.48
C ARG A 247 27.76 -14.92 -5.35
N LEU A 248 27.13 -15.37 -6.43
CA LEU A 248 26.29 -16.57 -6.41
C LEU A 248 27.13 -17.80 -6.04
N TYR A 249 28.34 -17.92 -6.61
CA TYR A 249 29.25 -19.01 -6.29
C TYR A 249 29.68 -18.97 -4.82
N GLU A 250 30.05 -17.82 -4.27
CA GLU A 250 30.38 -17.67 -2.85
C GLU A 250 29.27 -18.17 -1.92
N LEU A 251 28.03 -17.78 -2.21
CA LEU A 251 26.84 -18.16 -1.44
C LEU A 251 26.52 -19.66 -1.55
N ARG A 252 26.78 -20.28 -2.70
CA ARG A 252 26.26 -21.62 -3.03
C ARG A 252 27.31 -22.72 -3.21
N GLN A 253 28.60 -22.41 -3.19
CA GLN A 253 29.68 -23.39 -3.36
C GLN A 253 29.62 -24.54 -2.35
N ARG A 254 29.26 -24.25 -1.09
CA ARG A 254 29.09 -25.29 -0.04
C ARG A 254 27.76 -26.06 -0.14
N LYS A 255 26.89 -25.66 -1.06
CA LYS A 255 25.66 -26.35 -1.43
C LYS A 255 25.81 -27.07 -2.77
N GLY A 256 27.05 -27.18 -3.28
CA GLY A 256 27.40 -28.00 -4.44
C GLY A 256 27.43 -27.26 -5.78
N VAL A 257 27.11 -25.95 -5.82
CA VAL A 257 27.14 -25.17 -7.07
C VAL A 257 28.60 -24.90 -7.47
N THR A 258 28.97 -25.32 -8.67
CA THR A 258 30.26 -25.03 -9.27
C THR A 258 30.28 -23.62 -9.88
N ASN A 259 31.47 -23.05 -10.10
CA ASN A 259 31.58 -21.73 -10.73
C ASN A 259 30.96 -21.68 -12.13
N SER A 260 31.11 -22.75 -12.93
CA SER A 260 30.47 -22.85 -14.25
C SER A 260 28.94 -22.94 -14.18
N GLU A 261 28.39 -23.66 -13.19
CA GLU A 261 26.93 -23.66 -12.95
C GLU A 261 26.45 -22.28 -12.48
N ALA A 262 27.22 -21.58 -11.66
CA ALA A 262 26.89 -20.23 -11.23
C ALA A 262 26.82 -19.26 -12.42
N GLU A 263 27.78 -19.34 -13.34
CA GLU A 263 27.77 -18.57 -14.59
C GLU A 263 26.53 -18.89 -15.43
N GLU A 264 26.18 -20.17 -15.57
CA GLU A 264 24.99 -20.58 -16.30
C GLU A 264 23.70 -20.02 -15.68
N LEU A 265 23.56 -20.12 -14.35
CA LEU A 265 22.39 -19.62 -13.63
C LEU A 265 22.22 -18.11 -13.80
N VAL A 266 23.29 -17.32 -13.58
CA VAL A 266 23.25 -15.86 -13.74
C VAL A 266 22.90 -15.47 -15.17
N ARG A 267 23.47 -16.14 -16.18
CA ARG A 267 23.29 -15.73 -17.59
C ARG A 267 21.99 -16.23 -18.23
N ARG A 268 21.36 -17.27 -17.69
CA ARG A 268 20.20 -17.92 -18.33
C ARG A 268 18.91 -17.86 -17.53
N ASP A 269 18.99 -17.72 -16.22
CA ASP A 269 17.81 -17.69 -15.35
C ASP A 269 17.64 -16.28 -14.76
N SER A 270 16.63 -15.58 -15.25
CA SER A 270 16.37 -14.20 -14.84
C SER A 270 15.98 -14.08 -13.37
N ASN A 271 15.49 -15.15 -12.74
CA ASN A 271 15.22 -15.14 -11.31
C ASN A 271 16.50 -15.19 -10.49
N TYR A 272 17.49 -16.00 -10.87
CA TYR A 272 18.80 -15.98 -10.21
C TYR A 272 19.51 -14.65 -10.46
N PHE A 273 19.47 -14.14 -11.69
CA PHE A 273 20.02 -12.83 -12.02
C PHE A 273 19.41 -11.72 -11.14
N ALA A 274 18.08 -11.62 -11.10
CA ALA A 274 17.38 -10.62 -10.29
C ALA A 274 17.62 -10.81 -8.79
N SER A 275 17.73 -12.06 -8.32
CA SER A 275 18.01 -12.33 -6.89
C SER A 275 19.41 -11.86 -6.51
N VAL A 276 20.42 -12.10 -7.36
CA VAL A 276 21.78 -11.62 -7.11
C VAL A 276 21.87 -10.10 -7.21
N MET A 277 21.13 -9.50 -8.15
CA MET A 277 21.03 -8.04 -8.29
C MET A 277 20.51 -7.38 -6.99
N VAL A 278 19.52 -7.97 -6.33
CA VAL A 278 19.05 -7.49 -5.01
C VAL A 278 20.10 -7.71 -3.94
N GLU A 279 20.68 -8.90 -3.88
CA GLU A 279 21.69 -9.29 -2.89
C GLU A 279 22.94 -8.37 -2.89
N VAL A 280 23.38 -7.90 -4.06
CA VAL A 280 24.54 -6.99 -4.15
C VAL A 280 24.15 -5.51 -4.05
N GLY A 281 22.86 -5.18 -3.93
CA GLY A 281 22.37 -3.82 -3.75
C GLY A 281 22.17 -3.02 -5.05
N ASP A 282 22.20 -3.67 -6.21
CA ASP A 282 21.92 -3.04 -7.50
C ASP A 282 20.41 -2.84 -7.74
N ALA A 283 19.58 -3.62 -7.06
CA ALA A 283 18.15 -3.39 -6.87
C ALA A 283 17.77 -3.47 -5.39
N ASP A 284 16.65 -2.85 -4.99
CA ASP A 284 16.16 -2.87 -3.61
C ASP A 284 15.11 -3.97 -3.39
N ALA A 285 14.44 -4.41 -4.46
CA ALA A 285 13.44 -5.47 -4.43
C ALA A 285 13.35 -6.18 -5.78
N MET A 286 12.75 -7.38 -5.81
CA MET A 286 12.45 -8.10 -7.05
C MET A 286 10.99 -8.54 -7.13
N LEU A 287 10.46 -8.60 -8.35
CA LEU A 287 9.14 -9.17 -8.67
C LEU A 287 9.28 -10.25 -9.74
N THR A 288 8.61 -11.39 -9.50
CA THR A 288 8.60 -12.56 -10.39
C THR A 288 7.29 -13.35 -10.25
N GLY A 289 7.08 -14.33 -11.12
CA GLY A 289 6.06 -15.37 -10.97
C GLY A 289 4.90 -15.30 -11.95
N LEU A 290 4.95 -14.47 -13.01
CA LEU A 290 3.92 -14.43 -14.05
C LEU A 290 3.94 -15.66 -14.95
N THR A 291 5.13 -16.19 -15.25
CA THR A 291 5.33 -17.26 -16.25
C THR A 291 5.82 -18.58 -15.65
N HIS A 292 6.09 -18.59 -14.34
CA HIS A 292 6.67 -19.72 -13.62
C HIS A 292 5.69 -20.36 -12.63
N HIS A 293 5.84 -21.67 -12.41
CA HIS A 293 5.20 -22.33 -11.28
C HIS A 293 5.80 -21.81 -9.97
N TYR A 294 4.94 -21.61 -8.96
CA TYR A 294 5.29 -20.96 -7.69
C TYR A 294 6.57 -21.52 -7.02
N PRO A 295 6.77 -22.84 -6.86
CA PRO A 295 7.99 -23.37 -6.23
C PRO A 295 9.28 -23.08 -7.01
N SER A 296 9.20 -22.98 -8.34
CA SER A 296 10.35 -22.67 -9.19
C SER A 296 10.71 -21.19 -9.13
N ALA A 297 9.72 -20.30 -9.06
CA ALA A 297 9.92 -18.86 -8.94
C ALA A 297 10.49 -18.45 -7.58
N LEU A 298 10.11 -19.15 -6.50
CA LEU A 298 10.53 -18.82 -5.14
C LEU A 298 11.92 -19.39 -4.76
N ARG A 299 12.38 -20.43 -5.46
CA ARG A 299 13.66 -21.08 -5.14
C ARG A 299 14.86 -20.11 -5.27
N PRO A 300 15.04 -19.35 -6.37
CA PRO A 300 16.17 -18.43 -6.50
C PRO A 300 16.24 -17.35 -5.39
N PRO A 301 15.18 -16.59 -5.09
CA PRO A 301 15.26 -15.58 -4.03
C PRO A 301 15.56 -16.20 -2.66
N LEU A 302 14.97 -17.35 -2.31
CA LEU A 302 15.28 -18.02 -1.05
C LEU A 302 16.71 -18.57 -0.97
N GLN A 303 17.32 -18.94 -2.10
CA GLN A 303 18.70 -19.46 -2.10
C GLN A 303 19.76 -18.35 -2.04
N ILE A 304 19.43 -17.15 -2.50
CA ILE A 304 20.37 -16.06 -2.70
C ILE A 304 20.15 -14.94 -1.68
N ILE A 305 18.92 -14.43 -1.54
CA ILE A 305 18.55 -13.36 -0.59
C ILE A 305 18.27 -13.97 0.79
N GLY A 306 17.56 -15.10 0.84
CA GLY A 306 17.23 -15.79 2.09
C GLY A 306 16.08 -15.14 2.87
N THR A 307 16.05 -15.37 4.19
CA THR A 307 15.14 -14.77 5.15
C THR A 307 15.82 -13.61 5.88
N ALA A 308 15.04 -12.80 6.61
CA ALA A 308 15.59 -11.76 7.47
C ALA A 308 16.43 -12.37 8.62
N ASP A 309 17.32 -11.58 9.22
CA ASP A 309 18.21 -12.05 10.30
C ASP A 309 17.45 -12.57 11.54
N ASP A 310 16.22 -12.11 11.72
CA ASP A 310 15.29 -12.48 12.80
C ASP A 310 14.24 -13.52 12.38
N ALA A 311 14.36 -14.10 11.17
CA ALA A 311 13.42 -15.05 10.61
C ALA A 311 14.11 -16.33 10.11
N ASP A 312 13.64 -17.49 10.53
CA ASP A 312 14.12 -18.79 10.06
C ASP A 312 13.28 -19.29 8.86
N TYR A 313 12.02 -18.86 8.75
CA TYR A 313 11.08 -19.35 7.73
C TYR A 313 10.40 -18.22 6.96
N ALA A 314 10.26 -18.44 5.64
CA ALA A 314 9.41 -17.62 4.79
C ALA A 314 8.00 -18.20 4.74
N ALA A 315 6.97 -17.35 4.70
CA ALA A 315 5.58 -17.76 4.56
C ALA A 315 4.81 -16.90 3.56
N GLY A 316 3.78 -17.48 2.97
CA GLY A 316 2.88 -16.80 2.05
C GLY A 316 1.63 -16.28 2.75
N VAL A 317 1.44 -14.96 2.72
CA VAL A 317 0.25 -14.31 3.28
C VAL A 317 -0.65 -13.78 2.17
N TYR A 318 -1.94 -14.13 2.22
CA TYR A 318 -2.97 -13.44 1.43
C TYR A 318 -3.71 -12.42 2.30
N MET A 319 -3.79 -11.18 1.83
CA MET A 319 -4.66 -10.17 2.40
C MET A 319 -6.02 -10.20 1.70
N MET A 320 -7.02 -10.75 2.40
CA MET A 320 -8.40 -10.86 1.93
C MET A 320 -9.18 -9.62 2.36
N THR A 321 -9.75 -8.91 1.40
CA THR A 321 -10.60 -7.76 1.71
C THR A 321 -12.07 -8.03 1.45
N PHE A 322 -12.87 -7.91 2.48
CA PHE A 322 -14.33 -7.94 2.44
C PHE A 322 -14.90 -6.54 2.57
N LYS A 323 -16.21 -6.37 2.35
CA LYS A 323 -16.87 -5.06 2.43
C LYS A 323 -16.59 -4.31 3.74
N ASN A 324 -16.51 -5.05 4.86
CA ASN A 324 -16.43 -4.45 6.20
C ASN A 324 -15.15 -4.83 6.99
N ARG A 325 -14.30 -5.75 6.49
CA ARG A 325 -13.12 -6.23 7.20
C ARG A 325 -12.00 -6.66 6.25
N VAL A 326 -10.77 -6.67 6.78
CA VAL A 326 -9.58 -7.22 6.15
C VAL A 326 -9.13 -8.40 7.00
N VAL A 327 -8.73 -9.48 6.36
CA VAL A 327 -8.25 -10.70 7.00
C VAL A 327 -6.95 -11.11 6.33
N PHE A 328 -5.93 -11.43 7.11
CA PHE A 328 -4.66 -11.96 6.67
C PHE A 328 -4.67 -13.48 6.86
N CYS A 329 -4.41 -14.22 5.79
CA CYS A 329 -4.44 -15.67 5.76
C CYS A 329 -3.01 -16.18 5.56
N ALA A 330 -2.47 -16.95 6.51
CA ALA A 330 -1.09 -17.46 6.50
C ALA A 330 -1.03 -18.90 7.04
N ASP A 331 -0.12 -19.79 6.69
CA ASP A 331 0.57 -19.84 5.39
C ASP A 331 -0.36 -20.48 4.35
N THR A 332 -0.28 -19.96 3.14
CA THR A 332 -1.16 -20.33 2.01
C THR A 332 -0.40 -20.83 0.80
N THR A 333 0.93 -20.69 0.76
CA THR A 333 1.73 -20.97 -0.45
C THR A 333 3.12 -21.58 -0.22
N VAL A 334 3.70 -21.57 0.99
CA VAL A 334 5.11 -21.97 1.18
C VAL A 334 5.29 -23.28 1.97
N ASN A 335 4.88 -23.31 3.24
CA ASN A 335 5.19 -24.40 4.18
C ASN A 335 4.15 -25.51 4.13
N LEU A 336 4.57 -26.71 3.69
CA LEU A 336 3.69 -27.86 3.46
C LEU A 336 3.00 -28.38 4.73
N ASP A 337 3.78 -28.66 5.77
CA ASP A 337 3.33 -29.20 7.05
C ASP A 337 4.18 -28.59 8.17
N PRO A 338 3.93 -27.31 8.52
CA PRO A 338 4.68 -26.61 9.57
C PRO A 338 4.46 -27.30 10.93
N ASP A 339 5.45 -27.21 11.81
CA ASP A 339 5.32 -27.58 13.22
C ASP A 339 4.88 -26.37 14.06
N GLU A 340 4.75 -26.56 15.37
CA GLU A 340 4.32 -25.54 16.31
C GLU A 340 5.23 -24.31 16.36
N GLU A 341 6.56 -24.48 16.23
CA GLU A 341 7.52 -23.37 16.23
C GLU A 341 7.38 -22.53 14.95
N VAL A 342 7.28 -23.21 13.80
CA VAL A 342 7.05 -22.54 12.51
C VAL A 342 5.70 -21.80 12.50
N LEU A 343 4.63 -22.40 13.03
CA LEU A 343 3.33 -21.73 13.12
C LEU A 343 3.37 -20.50 14.02
N ALA A 344 4.11 -20.55 15.14
CA ALA A 344 4.29 -19.41 16.01
C ALA A 344 5.04 -18.26 15.31
N GLU A 345 6.17 -18.55 14.65
CA GLU A 345 6.94 -17.56 13.90
C GLU A 345 6.10 -16.91 12.78
N ILE A 346 5.38 -17.73 11.99
CA ILE A 346 4.50 -17.23 10.93
C ILE A 346 3.42 -16.31 11.50
N THR A 347 2.89 -16.62 12.68
CA THR A 347 1.87 -15.79 13.34
C THR A 347 2.42 -14.41 13.68
N LYS A 348 3.62 -14.33 14.28
CA LYS A 348 4.29 -13.06 14.62
C LYS A 348 4.55 -12.21 13.37
N HIS A 349 5.18 -12.79 12.35
CA HIS A 349 5.46 -12.07 11.09
C HIS A 349 4.19 -11.61 10.38
N THR A 350 3.11 -12.41 10.43
CA THR A 350 1.82 -12.02 9.85
C THR A 350 1.15 -10.89 10.65
N ALA A 351 1.31 -10.89 11.98
CA ALA A 351 0.85 -9.81 12.85
C ALA A 351 1.58 -8.49 12.56
N ASP A 352 2.90 -8.53 12.41
CA ASP A 352 3.70 -7.36 12.00
C ASP A 352 3.32 -6.87 10.61
N LEU A 353 3.09 -7.79 9.66
CA LEU A 353 2.57 -7.43 8.34
C LEU A 353 1.22 -6.72 8.46
N ALA A 354 0.28 -7.22 9.27
CA ALA A 354 -1.00 -6.57 9.50
C ALA A 354 -0.83 -5.12 10.01
N ARG A 355 0.12 -4.89 10.92
CA ARG A 355 0.47 -3.55 11.43
C ARG A 355 1.04 -2.64 10.36
N GLN A 356 1.85 -3.15 9.42
CA GLN A 356 2.34 -2.37 8.27
C GLN A 356 1.19 -1.85 7.39
N PHE A 357 0.06 -2.56 7.42
CA PHE A 357 -1.19 -2.21 6.77
C PHE A 357 -2.17 -1.45 7.69
N ASN A 358 -1.71 -0.96 8.85
CA ASN A 358 -2.52 -0.26 9.86
C ASN A 358 -3.71 -1.08 10.39
N VAL A 359 -3.54 -2.40 10.51
CA VAL A 359 -4.53 -3.30 11.13
C VAL A 359 -3.93 -3.84 12.41
N GLU A 360 -4.58 -3.60 13.56
CA GLU A 360 -4.15 -4.20 14.82
C GLU A 360 -4.46 -5.72 14.79
N PRO A 361 -3.45 -6.58 14.92
CA PRO A 361 -3.62 -8.02 14.77
C PRO A 361 -4.44 -8.65 15.90
N ARG A 362 -5.27 -9.62 15.51
CA ARG A 362 -5.94 -10.60 16.38
C ARG A 362 -5.82 -11.95 15.69
N ALA A 363 -5.01 -12.83 16.25
CA ALA A 363 -4.57 -14.05 15.59
C ALA A 363 -5.32 -15.29 16.08
N ALA A 364 -5.79 -16.10 15.14
CA ALA A 364 -6.39 -17.40 15.43
C ALA A 364 -5.57 -18.51 14.77
N LEU A 365 -5.09 -19.46 15.58
CA LEU A 365 -4.45 -20.68 15.11
C LEU A 365 -5.53 -21.69 14.75
N LEU A 366 -5.73 -21.90 13.44
CA LEU A 366 -6.85 -22.65 12.92
C LEU A 366 -6.66 -24.16 13.02
N SER A 367 -7.76 -24.85 13.23
CA SER A 367 -7.87 -26.29 13.19
C SER A 367 -9.30 -26.72 12.83
N TYR A 368 -9.53 -28.02 12.69
CA TYR A 368 -10.87 -28.58 12.66
C TYR A 368 -11.41 -28.91 14.07
N SER A 369 -10.62 -28.67 15.11
CA SER A 369 -10.97 -28.78 16.53
C SER A 369 -11.17 -27.40 17.14
N ASN A 370 -11.92 -27.32 18.23
CA ASN A 370 -12.00 -26.15 19.11
C ASN A 370 -11.49 -26.56 20.50
N PHE A 371 -10.39 -25.98 20.94
CA PHE A 371 -9.87 -26.03 22.32
C PHE A 371 -9.91 -27.43 22.96
N GLY A 372 -9.42 -28.45 22.27
CA GLY A 372 -9.40 -29.82 22.81
C GLY A 372 -10.56 -30.72 22.39
N SER A 373 -11.54 -30.25 21.64
CA SER A 373 -12.69 -31.06 21.23
C SER A 373 -12.27 -32.33 20.47
N VAL A 374 -11.17 -32.26 19.72
CA VAL A 374 -10.47 -33.42 19.15
C VAL A 374 -8.97 -33.34 19.47
N THR A 375 -8.37 -34.45 19.87
CA THR A 375 -6.93 -34.52 20.18
C THR A 375 -6.21 -35.54 19.30
N ASN A 376 -5.32 -35.05 18.45
CA ASN A 376 -4.31 -35.81 17.70
C ASN A 376 -3.16 -34.87 17.29
N GLU A 377 -2.18 -35.39 16.57
CA GLU A 377 -1.00 -34.61 16.14
C GLU A 377 -1.38 -33.33 15.38
N GLY A 378 -2.31 -33.41 14.41
CA GLY A 378 -2.72 -32.24 13.63
C GLY A 378 -3.50 -31.18 14.41
N THR A 379 -4.13 -31.53 15.54
CA THR A 379 -4.78 -30.55 16.44
C THR A 379 -3.86 -30.06 17.55
N ARG A 380 -2.79 -30.80 17.87
CA ARG A 380 -1.77 -30.39 18.85
C ARG A 380 -0.87 -29.29 18.30
N LYS A 381 -0.36 -29.41 17.07
CA LYS A 381 0.51 -28.39 16.47
C LYS A 381 -0.02 -26.94 16.60
N PRO A 382 -1.25 -26.60 16.14
CA PRO A 382 -1.78 -25.24 16.29
C PRO A 382 -2.10 -24.86 17.75
N ARG A 383 -2.41 -25.82 18.62
CA ARG A 383 -2.65 -25.58 20.04
C ARG A 383 -1.35 -25.23 20.77
N ASP A 384 -0.32 -26.02 20.54
CA ASP A 384 0.98 -25.85 21.15
C ASP A 384 1.62 -24.54 20.62
N ALA A 385 1.42 -24.21 19.34
CA ALA A 385 1.78 -22.90 18.78
C ALA A 385 1.07 -21.72 19.46
N ALA A 386 -0.25 -21.83 19.71
CA ALA A 386 -0.99 -20.80 20.43
C ALA A 386 -0.46 -20.61 21.86
N ALA A 387 -0.18 -21.69 22.57
CA ALA A 387 0.41 -21.64 23.91
C ALA A 387 1.81 -21.00 23.90
N LEU A 388 2.66 -21.35 22.92
CA LEU A 388 3.99 -20.72 22.75
C LEU A 388 3.87 -19.20 22.58
N LEU A 389 2.90 -18.74 21.80
CA LEU A 389 2.68 -17.31 21.57
C LEU A 389 2.11 -16.59 22.80
N GLN A 390 1.22 -17.23 23.56
CA GLN A 390 0.65 -16.67 24.79
C GLN A 390 1.68 -16.55 25.92
N ASP A 391 2.62 -17.50 25.99
CA ASP A 391 3.70 -17.50 26.97
C ASP A 391 4.86 -16.55 26.59
N ASP A 392 4.86 -16.00 25.38
CA ASP A 392 5.91 -15.14 24.87
C ASP A 392 5.68 -13.66 25.23
N PRO A 393 6.56 -13.03 26.03
CA PRO A 393 6.41 -11.64 26.45
C PRO A 393 6.59 -10.60 25.32
N GLU A 394 7.12 -11.00 24.16
CA GLU A 394 7.23 -10.13 22.98
C GLU A 394 5.93 -10.08 22.17
N VAL A 395 4.99 -10.99 22.42
CA VAL A 395 3.67 -10.99 21.77
C VAL A 395 2.74 -10.06 22.53
N ASP A 396 2.43 -8.93 21.90
CA ASP A 396 1.63 -7.83 22.46
C ASP A 396 0.23 -7.72 21.84
N PHE A 397 -0.23 -8.77 21.14
CA PHE A 397 -1.52 -8.81 20.46
C PHE A 397 -2.34 -10.04 20.86
N PRO A 398 -3.69 -9.97 20.80
CA PRO A 398 -4.55 -11.12 21.10
C PRO A 398 -4.28 -12.30 20.17
N VAL A 399 -4.04 -13.47 20.76
CA VAL A 399 -3.79 -14.72 20.03
C VAL A 399 -4.34 -15.92 20.77
N ASP A 400 -4.99 -16.83 20.04
CA ASP A 400 -5.55 -18.04 20.64
C ASP A 400 -5.73 -19.20 19.63
N GLY A 401 -5.97 -20.39 20.15
CA GLY A 401 -6.22 -21.61 19.39
C GLY A 401 -5.98 -22.90 20.21
N GLU A 402 -6.20 -24.08 19.63
CA GLU A 402 -6.64 -24.31 18.27
C GLU A 402 -8.16 -24.11 18.12
N MET A 403 -8.61 -23.49 17.04
CA MET A 403 -10.04 -23.26 16.81
C MET A 403 -10.46 -23.38 15.35
N GLN A 404 -11.75 -23.64 15.14
CA GLN A 404 -12.38 -23.64 13.83
C GLN A 404 -12.56 -22.22 13.30
N ALA A 405 -12.61 -22.08 11.98
CA ALA A 405 -12.69 -20.77 11.33
C ALA A 405 -13.99 -20.00 11.64
N ASP A 406 -15.11 -20.70 11.87
CA ASP A 406 -16.36 -20.08 12.30
C ASP A 406 -16.23 -19.49 13.71
N THR A 407 -15.60 -20.23 14.63
CA THR A 407 -15.26 -19.76 15.97
C THR A 407 -14.36 -18.54 15.89
N ALA A 408 -13.32 -18.54 15.04
CA ALA A 408 -12.43 -17.39 14.89
C ALA A 408 -13.10 -16.12 14.31
N LEU A 409 -14.15 -16.25 13.50
CA LEU A 409 -14.67 -15.16 12.67
C LEU A 409 -16.07 -14.64 13.05
N VAL A 410 -16.81 -15.37 13.88
CA VAL A 410 -18.19 -15.06 14.28
C VAL A 410 -18.22 -14.66 15.75
N GLU A 411 -18.46 -13.37 16.00
CA GLU A 411 -18.49 -12.74 17.32
C GLU A 411 -19.43 -13.47 18.30
N ASP A 412 -20.65 -13.78 17.86
CA ASP A 412 -21.65 -14.52 18.67
C ASP A 412 -21.14 -15.90 19.16
N ILE A 413 -20.23 -16.54 18.42
CA ILE A 413 -19.67 -17.85 18.81
C ILE A 413 -18.55 -17.65 19.84
N LEU A 414 -17.68 -16.64 19.64
CA LEU A 414 -16.62 -16.29 20.58
C LEU A 414 -17.19 -15.88 21.94
N GLU A 415 -18.09 -14.90 21.95
CA GLU A 415 -18.61 -14.29 23.20
C GLU A 415 -19.72 -15.08 23.89
N GLY A 416 -20.26 -16.11 23.23
CA GLY A 416 -21.38 -16.91 23.77
C GLY A 416 -21.04 -18.34 24.15
N THR A 417 -19.98 -18.93 23.57
CA THR A 417 -19.61 -20.35 23.78
C THR A 417 -18.19 -20.50 24.33
N TYR A 418 -17.28 -19.61 23.95
CA TYR A 418 -15.86 -19.70 24.30
C TYR A 418 -15.36 -18.40 24.93
N ASP A 419 -16.12 -17.85 25.89
CA ASP A 419 -15.86 -16.56 26.55
C ASP A 419 -14.52 -16.49 27.30
N PHE A 420 -13.82 -17.62 27.44
CA PHE A 420 -12.46 -17.71 28.00
C PHE A 420 -11.37 -17.45 26.96
N ALA A 421 -11.71 -17.35 25.67
CA ALA A 421 -10.73 -17.13 24.62
C ALA A 421 -10.05 -15.76 24.80
N GLU A 422 -8.76 -15.70 24.50
CA GLU A 422 -7.94 -14.48 24.65
C GLU A 422 -8.21 -13.44 23.52
N LEU A 423 -9.17 -13.71 22.63
CA LEU A 423 -9.58 -12.83 21.55
C LEU A 423 -10.67 -11.85 22.02
N ASP A 424 -10.39 -10.55 21.94
CA ASP A 424 -11.31 -9.45 22.26
C ASP A 424 -12.30 -9.10 21.12
N GLY A 425 -12.36 -9.95 20.10
CA GLY A 425 -13.28 -9.85 18.97
C GLY A 425 -12.87 -10.78 17.82
N PRO A 426 -13.58 -10.75 16.67
CA PRO A 426 -13.25 -11.61 15.54
C PRO A 426 -11.81 -11.44 15.05
N ALA A 427 -11.15 -12.57 14.83
CA ALA A 427 -9.79 -12.64 14.34
C ALA A 427 -9.66 -11.98 12.95
N ASN A 428 -8.53 -11.33 12.72
CA ASN A 428 -8.17 -10.74 11.45
C ASN A 428 -6.83 -11.29 10.92
N VAL A 429 -6.14 -12.12 11.69
CA VAL A 429 -5.01 -12.94 11.27
C VAL A 429 -5.43 -14.40 11.47
N LEU A 430 -5.49 -15.16 10.38
CA LEU A 430 -5.89 -16.56 10.37
C LEU A 430 -4.69 -17.40 9.97
N VAL A 431 -4.24 -18.24 10.90
CA VAL A 431 -3.07 -19.09 10.70
C VAL A 431 -3.49 -20.53 10.48
N PHE A 432 -3.34 -21.02 9.25
CA PHE A 432 -3.71 -22.37 8.82
C PHE A 432 -2.71 -23.41 9.30
N PRO A 433 -3.17 -24.61 9.67
CA PRO A 433 -2.31 -25.65 10.25
C PRO A 433 -1.38 -26.32 9.24
N ASN A 434 -1.65 -26.19 7.94
CA ASN A 434 -0.83 -26.73 6.84
C ASN A 434 -1.21 -26.10 5.48
N LEU A 435 -0.40 -26.39 4.46
CA LEU A 435 -0.58 -25.82 3.13
C LEU A 435 -1.88 -26.24 2.45
N GLU A 436 -2.36 -27.47 2.67
CA GLU A 436 -3.62 -27.92 2.07
C GLU A 436 -4.79 -27.08 2.58
N ALA A 437 -4.87 -26.88 3.90
CA ALA A 437 -5.89 -26.07 4.53
C ALA A 437 -5.77 -24.59 4.10
N GLY A 438 -4.56 -24.04 4.10
CA GLY A 438 -4.30 -22.66 3.67
C GLY A 438 -4.68 -22.44 2.22
N ASN A 439 -4.17 -23.26 1.31
CA ASN A 439 -4.37 -23.11 -0.13
C ASN A 439 -5.83 -23.27 -0.57
N ILE A 440 -6.54 -24.25 0.03
CA ILE A 440 -7.97 -24.45 -0.22
C ILE A 440 -8.79 -23.32 0.43
N GLY A 441 -8.42 -22.88 1.64
CA GLY A 441 -9.21 -21.93 2.42
C GLY A 441 -9.21 -20.50 1.89
N TYR A 442 -8.10 -20.02 1.29
CA TYR A 442 -8.04 -18.65 0.78
C TYR A 442 -8.74 -18.46 -0.58
N LYS A 443 -8.85 -19.53 -1.39
CA LYS A 443 -9.44 -19.52 -2.73
C LYS A 443 -10.96 -19.55 -2.67
#